data_AF-A0A1S6IV45-F1
#
_entry.id   AF-A0A1S6IV45-F1
#
_cell.length_a   1.000
_cell.length_b   1.000
_cell.length_c   1.000
_cell.angle_alpha   90.00
_cell.angle_beta   90.00
_cell.angle_gamma   90.00
#
_symmetry.space_group_name_H-M   'P 1'
#
loop_
_entity.id
_entity.type
_entity.pdbx_description
1 polymer ?
#
loop_
_entity_poly.entity_id
_entity_poly.type
_entity_poly.pdbx_seq_one_letter_code
_entity_poly.pdbx_strand_id
1 'polypeptide(L)'
;MLQYKRWSEVPGYLMNKSQLERLGLQPKHADAPDGIINYYSDGYYKREHLYDVERCVPIENFQISIEHIEMNTENLAEALYIINKFAKRKRDTKKDHYLQGNYALVKSLKNKEHELYQLKSQVLAKLLSEGRAEILGIHKQIINTKEKREVINHLLLIQVGEHTFHRPAKAKDIKKYPFLGEIDIISAEKESTSLTFLEAVKLLEKYLASNQLHKGN
;
A
#
# COMPACT_ATOMS: atom_id res chain seq x y z
N MET A 1 5.84 -30.81 -15.65
CA MET A 1 4.91 -30.28 -14.65
C MET A 1 5.55 -30.43 -13.29
N LEU A 2 5.88 -29.31 -12.63
CA LEU A 2 6.56 -29.31 -11.33
C LEU A 2 5.56 -29.52 -10.19
N GLN A 3 5.97 -30.12 -9.08
CA GLN A 3 5.10 -30.38 -7.93
C GLN A 3 5.69 -29.81 -6.64
N TYR A 4 4.86 -29.07 -5.90
CA TYR A 4 5.22 -28.41 -4.65
C TYR A 4 4.34 -28.88 -3.50
N LYS A 5 4.85 -28.83 -2.26
CA LYS A 5 4.09 -29.19 -1.06
C LYS A 5 3.84 -28.00 -0.13
N ARG A 6 4.63 -26.93 -0.27
CA ARG A 6 4.49 -25.71 0.53
C ARG A 6 4.57 -24.47 -0.35
N TRP A 7 3.81 -23.43 0.00
CA TRP A 7 3.86 -22.14 -0.70
C TRP A 7 5.24 -21.48 -0.67
N SER A 8 6.03 -21.72 0.38
CA SER A 8 7.40 -21.23 0.50
C SER A 8 8.37 -21.84 -0.54
N GLU A 9 8.00 -22.97 -1.15
CA GLU A 9 8.81 -23.67 -2.16
C GLU A 9 8.48 -23.22 -3.58
N VAL A 10 7.32 -22.55 -3.77
CA VAL A 10 6.85 -22.12 -5.08
C VAL A 10 7.69 -20.91 -5.53
N PRO A 11 8.40 -21.00 -6.67
CA PRO A 11 9.11 -19.87 -7.23
C PRO A 11 8.16 -18.70 -7.52
N GLY A 12 8.60 -17.46 -7.28
CA GLY A 12 7.74 -16.28 -7.42
C GLY A 12 7.19 -16.00 -8.83
N TYR A 13 7.73 -16.66 -9.86
CA TYR A 13 7.22 -16.60 -11.24
C TYR A 13 6.09 -17.61 -11.52
N LEU A 14 5.80 -18.52 -10.59
CA LEU A 14 4.68 -19.45 -10.66
C LEU A 14 3.56 -18.97 -9.74
N MET A 15 2.37 -18.74 -10.30
CA MET A 15 1.21 -18.24 -9.57
C MET A 15 -0.03 -19.08 -9.84
N ASN A 16 -0.90 -19.21 -8.84
CA ASN A 16 -2.21 -19.81 -9.05
C ASN A 16 -3.15 -18.85 -9.80
N LYS A 17 -4.30 -19.36 -10.23
CA LYS A 17 -5.28 -18.59 -10.99
C LYS A 17 -5.74 -17.33 -10.25
N SER A 18 -6.06 -17.43 -8.95
CA SER A 18 -6.51 -16.27 -8.15
C SER A 18 -5.44 -15.18 -8.01
N GLN A 19 -4.17 -15.56 -7.89
CA GLN A 19 -3.03 -14.64 -7.84
C GLN A 19 -2.84 -13.95 -9.18
N LEU A 20 -2.94 -14.68 -10.30
CA LEU A 20 -2.87 -14.12 -11.65
C LEU A 20 -4.03 -13.16 -11.92
N GLU A 21 -5.24 -13.54 -11.54
CA GLU A 21 -6.43 -12.69 -11.67
C GLU A 21 -6.25 -11.38 -10.90
N ARG A 22 -5.66 -11.39 -9.69
CA ARG A 22 -5.33 -10.16 -8.94
C ARG A 22 -4.32 -9.25 -9.67
N LEU A 23 -3.51 -9.81 -10.56
CA LEU A 23 -2.56 -9.07 -11.40
C LEU A 23 -3.14 -8.67 -12.76
N GLY A 24 -4.40 -9.00 -13.05
CA GLY A 24 -4.99 -8.79 -14.36
C GLY A 24 -4.43 -9.70 -15.44
N LEU A 25 -3.95 -10.87 -15.05
CA LEU A 25 -3.41 -11.89 -15.94
C LEU A 25 -4.30 -13.13 -15.90
N GLN A 26 -4.36 -13.85 -17.01
CA GLN A 26 -4.97 -15.17 -17.09
C GLN A 26 -4.02 -16.13 -17.81
N PRO A 27 -4.04 -17.43 -17.46
CA PRO A 27 -3.32 -18.44 -18.20
C PRO A 27 -3.76 -18.44 -19.67
N LYS A 28 -2.81 -18.42 -20.61
CA LYS A 28 -3.11 -18.60 -22.03
C LYS A 28 -3.72 -19.97 -22.32
N HIS A 29 -3.30 -20.99 -21.57
CA HIS A 29 -3.76 -22.37 -21.65
C HIS A 29 -4.04 -22.88 -20.23
N ALA A 30 -5.30 -22.80 -19.78
CA ALA A 30 -5.69 -23.17 -18.41
C ALA A 30 -5.55 -24.69 -18.14
N ASP A 31 -5.64 -25.49 -19.19
CA ASP A 31 -5.49 -26.95 -19.22
C ASP A 31 -4.03 -27.42 -19.21
N ALA A 32 -3.06 -26.52 -19.40
CA ALA A 32 -1.63 -26.83 -19.43
C ALA A 32 -0.86 -26.10 -18.30
N PRO A 33 -1.02 -26.51 -17.02
CA PRO A 33 -0.32 -25.87 -15.92
C PRO A 33 1.18 -26.22 -15.93
N ASP A 34 2.02 -25.21 -15.61
CA ASP A 34 3.47 -25.37 -15.52
C ASP A 34 3.87 -26.09 -14.21
N GLY A 35 3.05 -25.96 -13.16
CA GLY A 35 3.23 -26.65 -11.90
C GLY A 35 1.94 -26.89 -11.12
N ILE A 36 2.05 -27.62 -10.02
CA ILE A 36 0.95 -27.92 -9.11
C ILE A 36 1.46 -27.83 -7.68
N ILE A 37 0.69 -27.22 -6.79
CA ILE A 37 0.92 -27.26 -5.35
C ILE A 37 -0.16 -28.12 -4.67
N ASN A 38 0.27 -28.97 -3.73
CA ASN A 38 -0.63 -29.71 -2.84
C ASN A 38 -0.32 -29.31 -1.41
N TYR A 39 -1.27 -28.71 -0.71
CA TYR A 39 -1.06 -28.18 0.64
C TYR A 39 -2.27 -28.44 1.54
N TYR A 40 -2.05 -28.51 2.85
CA TYR A 40 -3.13 -28.69 3.83
C TYR A 40 -3.54 -27.33 4.39
N SER A 41 -4.82 -26.99 4.32
CA SER A 41 -5.39 -25.73 4.79
C SER A 41 -6.86 -25.94 5.11
N ASP A 42 -7.33 -25.32 6.19
CA ASP A 42 -8.74 -25.38 6.64
C ASP A 42 -9.26 -26.79 6.93
N GLY A 43 -8.37 -27.69 7.39
CA GLY A 43 -8.76 -29.06 7.75
C GLY A 43 -8.85 -30.05 6.58
N TYR A 44 -8.44 -29.65 5.37
CA TYR A 44 -8.41 -30.56 4.21
C TYR A 44 -7.20 -30.29 3.29
N TYR A 45 -6.91 -31.27 2.44
CA TYR A 45 -5.88 -31.13 1.40
C TYR A 45 -6.46 -30.39 0.19
N LYS A 46 -5.75 -29.33 -0.23
CA LYS A 46 -6.02 -28.55 -1.43
C LYS A 46 -4.98 -28.86 -2.49
N ARG A 47 -5.42 -28.86 -3.75
CA ARG A 47 -4.56 -28.95 -4.94
C ARG A 47 -4.85 -27.75 -5.83
N GLU A 48 -3.81 -27.02 -6.18
CA GLU A 48 -3.93 -25.86 -7.08
C GLU A 48 -2.95 -25.96 -8.24
N HIS A 49 -3.40 -25.48 -9.40
CA HIS A 49 -2.59 -25.34 -10.60
C HIS A 49 -1.81 -24.03 -10.55
N LEU A 50 -0.56 -24.08 -10.98
CA LEU A 50 0.36 -22.96 -11.06
C LEU A 50 0.75 -22.74 -12.52
N TYR A 51 0.84 -21.48 -12.91
CA TYR A 51 1.19 -21.06 -14.26
C TYR A 51 2.35 -20.07 -14.21
N ASP A 52 3.21 -20.15 -15.21
CA ASP A 52 4.28 -19.20 -15.43
C ASP A 52 3.70 -17.85 -15.84
N VAL A 53 4.01 -16.82 -15.05
CA VAL A 53 3.54 -15.45 -15.28
C VAL A 53 3.94 -14.94 -16.66
N GLU A 54 5.11 -15.32 -17.20
CA GLU A 54 5.58 -14.88 -18.51
C GLU A 54 4.78 -15.50 -19.68
N ARG A 55 4.08 -16.61 -19.42
CA ARG A 55 3.22 -17.31 -20.39
C ARG A 55 1.75 -16.87 -20.31
N CYS A 56 1.41 -16.06 -19.32
CA CYS A 56 0.06 -15.56 -19.13
C CYS A 56 -0.21 -14.36 -20.04
N VAL A 57 -1.49 -14.15 -20.34
CA VAL A 57 -1.95 -13.01 -21.15
C VAL A 57 -2.72 -12.02 -20.27
N PRO A 58 -2.69 -10.72 -20.58
CA PRO A 58 -3.55 -9.75 -19.93
C PRO A 58 -5.02 -10.14 -20.08
N ILE A 59 -5.79 -9.94 -19.02
CA ILE A 59 -7.25 -9.99 -19.08
C ILE A 59 -7.71 -8.68 -19.74
N GLU A 60 -8.37 -8.77 -20.89
CA GLU A 60 -8.95 -7.60 -21.53
C GLU A 60 -9.97 -6.92 -20.62
N ASN A 61 -9.92 -5.59 -20.54
CA ASN A 61 -10.78 -4.77 -19.67
C ASN A 61 -10.73 -5.15 -18.19
N PHE A 62 -9.60 -5.70 -17.72
CA PHE A 62 -9.45 -6.09 -16.32
C PHE A 62 -9.76 -4.94 -15.36
N GLN A 63 -10.77 -5.16 -14.53
CA GLN A 63 -11.07 -4.29 -13.41
C GLN A 63 -10.88 -5.06 -12.11
N ILE A 64 -9.98 -4.58 -11.25
CA ILE A 64 -9.91 -5.05 -9.86
C ILE A 64 -11.29 -4.86 -9.20
N SER A 65 -11.91 -5.96 -8.78
CA SER A 65 -13.13 -5.92 -7.95
C SER A 65 -12.75 -5.70 -6.50
N ILE A 66 -13.41 -4.74 -5.86
CA ILE A 66 -13.30 -4.47 -4.42
C ILE A 66 -14.63 -4.68 -3.70
N GLU A 67 -15.58 -5.38 -4.33
CA GLU A 67 -16.92 -5.62 -3.76
C GLU A 67 -16.87 -6.49 -2.50
N HIS A 68 -15.89 -7.39 -2.44
CA HIS A 68 -15.65 -8.25 -1.28
C HIS A 68 -15.00 -7.51 -0.10
N ILE A 69 -14.61 -6.24 -0.28
CA ILE A 69 -13.92 -5.44 0.73
C ILE A 69 -14.91 -4.43 1.30
N GLU A 70 -15.23 -4.58 2.59
CA GLU A 70 -16.06 -3.62 3.30
C GLU A 70 -15.34 -2.28 3.50
N MET A 71 -16.05 -1.16 3.40
CA MET A 71 -15.47 0.19 3.56
C MET A 71 -15.48 0.67 5.02
N ASN A 72 -15.08 -0.20 5.95
CA ASN A 72 -14.95 0.10 7.38
C ASN A 72 -13.60 0.81 7.68
N THR A 73 -13.40 1.27 8.92
CA THR A 73 -12.24 2.11 9.28
C THR A 73 -10.94 1.31 9.25
N GLU A 74 -11.02 0.04 9.60
CA GLU A 74 -9.92 -0.93 9.66
C GLU A 74 -9.36 -1.17 8.24
N ASN A 75 -10.23 -1.47 7.28
CA ASN A 75 -9.82 -1.68 5.88
C ASN A 75 -9.28 -0.39 5.24
N LEU A 76 -9.80 0.78 5.60
CA LEU A 76 -9.26 2.07 5.15
C LEU A 76 -7.88 2.35 5.77
N ALA A 77 -7.70 2.03 7.05
CA ALA A 77 -6.41 2.15 7.73
C ALA A 77 -5.36 1.21 7.10
N GLU A 78 -5.73 -0.04 6.83
CA GLU A 78 -4.85 -1.00 6.17
C GLU A 78 -4.49 -0.54 4.74
N ALA A 79 -5.47 -0.06 3.97
CA ALA A 79 -5.22 0.47 2.64
C ALA A 79 -4.28 1.69 2.67
N LEU A 80 -4.46 2.61 3.63
CA LEU A 80 -3.55 3.73 3.87
C LEU A 80 -2.12 3.26 4.20
N TYR A 81 -2.00 2.21 5.02
CA TYR A 81 -0.72 1.61 5.37
C TYR A 81 0.00 1.04 4.13
N ILE A 82 -0.73 0.30 3.28
CA ILE A 82 -0.19 -0.29 2.04
C ILE A 82 0.34 0.79 1.09
N ILE A 83 -0.44 1.85 0.82
CA ILE A 83 0.01 2.92 -0.08
C ILE A 83 1.21 3.69 0.49
N ASN A 84 1.25 3.89 1.81
CA ASN A 84 2.35 4.56 2.50
C ASN A 84 3.64 3.72 2.41
N LYS A 85 3.54 2.40 2.59
CA LYS A 85 4.65 1.47 2.41
C LYS A 85 5.17 1.46 0.97
N PHE A 86 4.26 1.45 0.00
CA PHE A 86 4.64 1.52 -1.41
C PHE A 86 5.32 2.83 -1.77
N ALA A 87 4.81 3.97 -1.28
CA ALA A 87 5.43 5.28 -1.47
C ALA A 87 6.85 5.34 -0.88
N LYS A 88 7.06 4.80 0.33
CA LYS A 88 8.39 4.69 0.96
C LYS A 88 9.36 3.85 0.11
N ARG A 89 8.94 2.69 -0.38
CA ARG A 89 9.76 1.85 -1.28
C ARG A 89 10.15 2.60 -2.55
N LYS A 90 9.21 3.31 -3.18
CA LYS A 90 9.47 4.10 -4.39
C LYS A 90 10.47 5.23 -4.13
N ARG A 91 10.36 5.91 -2.99
CA ARG A 91 11.34 6.92 -2.55
C ARG A 91 12.74 6.34 -2.41
N ASP A 92 12.86 5.17 -1.80
CA ASP A 92 14.15 4.52 -1.56
C ASP A 92 14.77 4.04 -2.90
N THR A 93 14.00 3.37 -3.76
CA THR A 93 14.42 2.97 -5.11
C THR A 93 14.84 4.15 -6.00
N LYS A 94 14.17 5.31 -5.87
CA LYS A 94 14.52 6.54 -6.59
C LYS A 94 15.92 7.04 -6.18
N LYS A 95 16.26 6.95 -4.90
CA LYS A 95 17.58 7.36 -4.38
C LYS A 95 18.69 6.54 -5.03
N ASP A 96 18.45 5.26 -5.25
CA ASP A 96 19.41 4.34 -5.86
C ASP A 96 19.56 4.61 -7.37
N HIS A 97 18.45 4.78 -8.11
CA HIS A 97 18.51 5.01 -9.56
C HIS A 97 18.96 6.42 -9.97
N TYR A 98 18.83 7.41 -9.09
CA TYR A 98 19.38 8.75 -9.35
C TYR A 98 20.90 8.70 -9.55
N LEU A 99 21.58 7.84 -8.79
CA LEU A 99 23.03 7.62 -8.89
C LEU A 99 23.44 6.88 -10.18
N GLN A 100 22.49 6.21 -10.84
CA GLN A 100 22.71 5.41 -12.05
C GLN A 100 22.33 6.15 -13.34
N GLY A 101 21.88 7.42 -13.26
CA GLY A 101 21.57 8.24 -14.44
C GLY A 101 20.27 7.91 -15.18
N ASN A 102 19.38 7.08 -14.62
CA ASN A 102 18.11 6.72 -15.25
C ASN A 102 17.00 7.75 -14.96
N TYR A 103 17.12 8.94 -15.57
CA TYR A 103 16.26 10.09 -15.28
C TYR A 103 14.78 9.88 -15.63
N ALA A 104 14.47 9.10 -16.67
CA ALA A 104 13.10 8.81 -17.08
C ALA A 104 12.37 7.95 -16.02
N LEU A 105 13.02 6.90 -15.53
CA LEU A 105 12.49 6.07 -14.44
C LEU A 105 12.34 6.89 -13.16
N VAL A 106 13.34 7.70 -12.79
CA VAL A 106 13.29 8.59 -11.63
C VAL A 106 12.09 9.53 -11.68
N LYS A 107 11.81 10.12 -12.85
CA LYS A 107 10.66 11.01 -13.05
C LYS A 107 9.34 10.26 -12.85
N SER A 108 9.18 9.07 -13.44
CA SER A 108 7.99 8.23 -13.26
C SER A 108 7.77 7.84 -11.80
N LEU A 109 8.84 7.40 -11.10
CA LEU A 109 8.79 7.04 -9.68
C LEU A 109 8.40 8.25 -8.81
N LYS A 110 8.90 9.45 -9.12
CA LYS A 110 8.55 10.69 -8.43
C LYS A 110 7.08 11.05 -8.60
N ASN A 111 6.55 10.93 -9.82
CA ASN A 111 5.13 11.20 -10.08
C ASN A 111 4.25 10.22 -9.30
N LYS A 112 4.60 8.92 -9.31
CA LYS A 112 3.83 7.92 -8.57
C LYS A 112 3.88 8.11 -7.05
N GLU A 113 5.04 8.47 -6.51
CA GLU A 113 5.18 8.83 -5.10
C GLU A 113 4.28 10.04 -4.75
N HIS A 114 4.24 11.05 -5.61
CA HIS A 114 3.41 12.24 -5.41
C HIS A 114 1.92 11.91 -5.40
N GLU A 115 1.43 11.14 -6.38
CA GLU A 115 0.03 10.68 -6.46
C GLU A 115 -0.40 9.96 -5.16
N LEU A 116 0.44 9.06 -4.64
CA LEU A 116 0.11 8.30 -3.43
C LEU A 116 0.07 9.18 -2.18
N TYR A 117 0.97 10.17 -2.06
CA TYR A 117 0.90 11.12 -0.95
C TYR A 117 -0.32 12.04 -1.04
N GLN A 118 -0.73 12.44 -2.25
CA GLN A 118 -1.97 13.20 -2.45
C GLN A 118 -3.19 12.38 -2.03
N LEU A 119 -3.31 11.14 -2.51
CA LEU A 119 -4.39 10.23 -2.14
C LEU A 119 -4.46 10.04 -0.61
N LYS A 120 -3.32 9.72 0.02
CA LYS A 120 -3.20 9.62 1.48
C LYS A 120 -3.70 10.89 2.17
N SER A 121 -3.26 12.06 1.72
CA SER A 121 -3.61 13.33 2.36
C SER A 121 -5.10 13.63 2.27
N GLN A 122 -5.74 13.34 1.13
CA GLN A 122 -7.17 13.56 0.92
C GLN A 122 -8.00 12.62 1.79
N VAL A 123 -7.63 11.33 1.84
CA VAL A 123 -8.32 10.33 2.66
C VAL A 123 -8.22 10.67 4.14
N LEU A 124 -7.02 11.01 4.64
CA LEU A 124 -6.84 11.40 6.05
C LEU A 124 -7.66 12.64 6.39
N ALA A 125 -7.73 13.63 5.48
CA ALA A 125 -8.55 14.81 5.70
C ALA A 125 -10.04 14.45 5.81
N LYS A 126 -10.53 13.55 4.94
CA LYS A 126 -11.91 13.05 5.01
C LYS A 126 -12.15 12.28 6.31
N LEU A 127 -11.34 11.27 6.64
CA LEU A 127 -11.48 10.50 7.88
C LEU A 127 -11.50 11.38 9.14
N LEU A 128 -10.66 12.41 9.21
CA LEU A 128 -10.66 13.39 10.30
C LEU A 128 -11.98 14.18 10.37
N SER A 129 -12.54 14.58 9.22
CA SER A 129 -13.83 15.27 9.17
C SER A 129 -15.01 14.37 9.55
N GLU A 130 -14.87 13.05 9.35
CA GLU A 130 -15.88 12.05 9.70
C GLU A 130 -15.75 11.53 11.14
N GLY A 131 -14.75 11.98 11.90
CA GLY A 131 -14.47 11.46 13.25
C GLY A 131 -13.95 10.01 13.28
N ARG A 132 -13.51 9.48 12.13
CA ARG A 132 -12.94 8.13 11.97
C ARG A 132 -11.41 8.09 12.12
N ALA A 133 -10.82 9.25 12.42
CA ALA A 133 -9.40 9.41 12.67
C ALA A 133 -9.20 10.43 13.79
N GLU A 134 -8.12 10.27 14.53
CA GLU A 134 -7.77 11.15 15.65
C GLU A 134 -6.39 11.79 15.44
N ILE A 135 -6.25 13.05 15.82
CA ILE A 135 -4.94 13.70 15.86
C ILE A 135 -4.36 13.50 17.25
N LEU A 136 -3.26 12.77 17.34
CA LEU A 136 -2.61 12.46 18.61
C LEU A 136 -1.67 13.58 19.08
N GLY A 137 -0.94 14.21 18.14
CA GLY A 137 0.08 15.18 18.51
C GLY A 137 1.11 15.48 17.42
N ILE A 138 2.20 16.14 17.82
CA ILE A 138 3.28 16.56 16.94
C ILE A 138 4.55 15.78 17.27
N HIS A 139 5.12 15.12 16.26
CA HIS A 139 6.51 14.65 16.30
C HIS A 139 7.44 15.65 15.63
N LYS A 140 8.70 15.66 16.08
CA LYS A 140 9.79 16.37 15.42
C LYS A 140 10.71 15.33 14.78
N GLN A 141 11.00 15.49 13.50
CA GLN A 141 11.95 14.66 12.78
C GLN A 141 13.19 15.49 12.47
N ILE A 142 14.35 15.01 12.90
CA ILE A 142 15.65 15.63 12.65
C ILE A 142 16.33 14.84 11.53
N ILE A 143 16.68 15.53 10.45
CA ILE A 143 17.39 14.93 9.32
C ILE A 143 18.77 15.56 9.23
N ASN A 144 19.80 14.73 9.42
CA ASN A 144 21.19 15.11 9.23
C ASN A 144 21.54 15.09 7.74
N THR A 145 21.81 16.27 7.18
CA THR A 145 22.26 16.39 5.80
C THR A 145 23.78 16.17 5.68
N LYS A 146 24.27 15.82 4.49
CA LYS A 146 25.71 15.63 4.22
C LYS A 146 26.56 16.87 4.53
N GLU A 147 25.95 18.05 4.52
CA GLU A 147 26.59 19.33 4.85
C GLU A 147 26.61 19.64 6.36
N LYS A 148 26.30 18.66 7.23
CA LYS A 148 26.14 18.85 8.68
C LYS A 148 25.10 19.91 9.08
N ARG A 149 24.13 20.19 8.20
CA ARG A 149 22.95 21.00 8.54
C ARG A 149 21.84 20.10 9.01
N GLU A 150 21.24 20.44 10.13
CA GLU A 150 20.06 19.78 10.68
C GLU A 150 18.80 20.38 10.03
N VAL A 151 18.02 19.54 9.36
CA VAL A 151 16.69 19.92 8.88
C VAL A 151 15.65 19.38 9.84
N ILE A 152 14.85 20.28 10.41
CA ILE A 152 13.82 19.95 11.39
C ILE A 152 12.45 19.97 10.70
N ASN A 153 11.79 18.82 10.68
CA ASN A 153 10.42 18.66 10.18
C ASN A 153 9.46 18.44 11.35
N HIS A 154 8.42 19.27 11.44
CA HIS A 154 7.31 19.01 12.36
C HIS A 154 6.24 18.18 11.65
N LEU A 155 5.86 17.06 12.24
CA LEU A 155 4.96 16.06 11.67
C LEU A 155 3.76 15.88 12.58
N LEU A 156 2.56 16.08 12.05
CA LEU A 156 1.32 15.77 12.75
C LEU A 156 1.07 14.27 12.71
N LEU A 157 0.92 13.64 13.87
CA LEU A 157 0.58 12.25 14.04
C LEU A 157 -0.94 12.09 14.04
N ILE A 158 -1.44 11.25 13.13
CA ILE A 158 -2.86 10.93 12.96
C ILE A 158 -3.01 9.42 13.15
N GLN A 159 -3.94 9.00 14.01
CA GLN A 159 -4.35 7.60 14.17
C GLN A 159 -5.59 7.31 13.35
N VAL A 160 -5.61 6.16 12.68
CA VAL A 160 -6.77 5.59 12.00
C VAL A 160 -6.78 4.09 12.30
N GLY A 161 -7.79 3.61 13.03
CA GLY A 161 -7.77 2.26 13.59
C GLY A 161 -6.47 2.01 14.38
N GLU A 162 -5.82 0.88 14.11
CA GLU A 162 -4.56 0.48 14.76
C GLU A 162 -3.31 1.12 14.14
N HIS A 163 -3.44 1.89 13.05
CA HIS A 163 -2.31 2.45 12.34
C HIS A 163 -2.14 3.95 12.61
N THR A 164 -0.88 4.40 12.56
CA THR A 164 -0.55 5.82 12.68
C THR A 164 0.15 6.35 11.43
N PHE A 165 -0.13 7.62 11.13
CA PHE A 165 0.30 8.28 9.90
C PHE A 165 0.80 9.69 10.20
N HIS A 166 1.90 10.05 9.54
CA HIS A 166 2.40 11.43 9.55
C HIS A 166 1.92 12.22 8.33
N ARG A 167 1.61 13.50 8.57
CA ARG A 167 1.57 14.56 7.56
C ARG A 167 2.38 15.77 8.02
N PRO A 168 2.90 16.62 7.12
CA PRO A 168 3.56 17.87 7.52
C PRO A 168 2.62 18.72 8.39
N ALA A 169 3.13 19.16 9.54
CA ALA A 169 2.39 20.00 10.47
C ALA A 169 2.33 21.44 9.94
N LYS A 170 1.15 22.07 10.04
CA LYS A 170 1.00 23.52 9.81
C LYS A 170 1.33 24.28 11.10
N ALA A 171 1.63 25.58 11.00
CA ALA A 171 1.89 26.42 12.17
C ALA A 171 0.75 26.37 13.22
N LYS A 172 -0.51 26.27 12.77
CA LYS A 172 -1.67 26.10 13.64
C LYS A 172 -1.71 24.75 14.36
N ASP A 173 -1.19 23.70 13.72
CA ASP A 173 -1.18 22.35 14.29
C ASP A 173 -0.18 22.31 15.46
N ILE A 174 1.00 22.93 15.29
CA ILE A 174 2.06 23.02 16.32
C ILE A 174 1.57 23.75 17.58
N LYS A 175 0.74 24.78 17.42
CA LYS A 175 0.17 25.52 18.56
C LYS A 175 -0.96 24.77 19.26
N LYS A 176 -1.66 23.88 18.55
CA LYS A 176 -2.89 23.26 19.02
C LYS A 176 -2.65 21.91 19.71
N TYR A 177 -1.70 21.13 19.23
CA TYR A 177 -1.53 19.73 19.65
C TYR A 177 -0.26 19.52 20.46
N PRO A 178 -0.26 18.57 21.41
CA PRO A 178 0.90 18.32 22.27
C PRO A 178 2.10 17.81 21.47
N PHE A 179 3.29 18.13 21.96
CA PHE A 179 4.53 17.56 21.46
C PHE A 179 4.70 16.13 22.01
N LEU A 180 4.90 15.16 21.13
CA LEU A 180 4.98 13.74 21.46
C LEU A 180 6.42 13.19 21.42
N GLY A 181 7.40 14.00 21.04
CA GLY A 181 8.81 13.61 21.01
C GLY A 181 9.47 13.69 19.64
N GLU A 182 10.74 13.28 19.60
CA GLU A 182 11.55 13.24 18.39
C GLU A 182 11.53 11.83 17.78
N ILE A 183 11.50 11.75 16.46
CA ILE A 183 11.52 10.48 15.73
C ILE A 183 12.58 10.48 14.63
N ASP A 184 13.16 9.31 14.39
CA ASP A 184 14.03 9.05 13.25
C ASP A 184 13.24 8.76 11.96
N ILE A 185 13.96 8.53 10.86
CA ILE A 185 13.36 8.12 9.58
C ILE A 185 12.76 6.71 9.72
N ILE A 186 11.43 6.64 9.76
CA ILE A 186 10.70 5.37 9.87
C ILE A 186 10.85 4.55 8.57
N SER A 187 11.48 3.38 8.66
CA SER A 187 11.65 2.41 7.58
C SER A 187 10.30 1.73 7.20
N ALA A 188 10.33 0.84 6.21
CA ALA A 188 9.17 0.05 5.79
C ALA A 188 9.30 -1.38 6.35
N GLU A 189 8.71 -1.66 7.51
CA GLU A 189 8.75 -2.99 8.11
C GLU A 189 7.80 -4.00 7.45
N LYS A 190 8.02 -5.30 7.71
CA LYS A 190 7.30 -6.43 7.10
C LYS A 190 6.12 -6.88 7.96
N GLU A 191 5.02 -6.17 7.91
CA GLU A 191 3.72 -6.74 8.30
C GLU A 191 3.01 -7.34 7.09
N SER A 192 2.30 -8.44 7.33
CA SER A 192 1.40 -9.09 6.37
C SER A 192 0.13 -8.26 6.21
N THR A 193 -0.27 -8.00 4.97
CA THR A 193 -1.51 -7.27 4.64
C THR A 193 -2.47 -8.19 3.90
N SER A 194 -3.77 -8.06 4.19
CA SER A 194 -4.87 -8.78 3.57
C SER A 194 -5.19 -8.25 2.16
N LEU A 195 -4.98 -6.94 1.93
CA LEU A 195 -5.23 -6.27 0.67
C LEU A 195 -3.99 -6.21 -0.23
N THR A 196 -4.20 -6.25 -1.54
CA THR A 196 -3.18 -5.88 -2.53
C THR A 196 -3.04 -4.35 -2.66
N PHE A 197 -1.94 -3.88 -3.25
CA PHE A 197 -1.75 -2.45 -3.52
C PHE A 197 -2.84 -1.86 -4.43
N LEU A 198 -3.29 -2.61 -5.45
CA LEU A 198 -4.30 -2.14 -6.38
C LEU A 198 -5.69 -2.07 -5.73
N GLU A 199 -6.04 -3.06 -4.90
CA GLU A 199 -7.26 -3.03 -4.08
C GLU A 199 -7.22 -1.86 -3.09
N ALA A 200 -6.09 -1.64 -2.43
CA ALA A 200 -5.91 -0.51 -1.51
C ALA A 200 -6.13 0.85 -2.21
N VAL A 201 -5.51 1.07 -3.38
CA VAL A 201 -5.71 2.30 -4.15
C VAL A 201 -7.18 2.47 -4.53
N LYS A 202 -7.81 1.42 -5.10
CA LYS A 202 -9.22 1.50 -5.49
C LYS A 202 -10.17 1.71 -4.32
N LEU A 203 -9.92 1.08 -3.17
CA LEU A 203 -10.74 1.26 -1.97
C LEU A 203 -10.71 2.71 -1.51
N LEU A 204 -9.52 3.31 -1.48
CA LEU A 204 -9.33 4.70 -1.08
C LEU A 204 -9.94 5.70 -2.08
N GLU A 205 -9.82 5.43 -3.38
CA GLU A 205 -10.47 6.23 -4.44
C GLU A 205 -12.00 6.15 -4.33
N LYS A 206 -12.56 4.94 -4.13
CA LYS A 206 -13.99 4.73 -3.91
C LYS A 206 -14.47 5.48 -2.67
N TYR A 207 -13.70 5.44 -1.58
CA TYR A 207 -14.01 6.17 -0.36
C TYR A 207 -14.04 7.68 -0.58
N LEU A 208 -13.06 8.26 -1.31
CA LEU A 208 -13.08 9.68 -1.65
C LEU A 208 -14.26 10.08 -2.54
N ALA A 209 -14.65 9.21 -3.48
CA ALA A 209 -15.81 9.44 -4.34
C ALA A 209 -17.15 9.34 -3.61
N SER A 210 -17.20 8.62 -2.49
CA SER A 210 -18.39 8.55 -1.65
C SER A 210 -18.62 9.88 -0.89
N ASN A 211 -19.36 10.79 -1.52
CA ASN A 211 -19.89 11.98 -0.86
C ASN A 211 -20.84 11.56 0.26
N GLN A 212 -20.63 12.11 1.46
CA GLN A 212 -21.47 11.78 2.61
C GLN A 212 -22.91 12.27 2.42
N LEU A 213 -23.85 11.32 2.45
CA LEU A 213 -25.30 11.51 2.59
C LEU A 213 -25.73 11.84 4.03
N HIS A 214 -24.85 12.38 4.88
CA HIS A 214 -25.21 12.80 6.24
C HIS A 214 -25.10 14.31 6.40
N LYS A 215 -26.03 15.01 5.75
CA LYS A 215 -26.57 16.27 6.27
C LYS A 215 -28.05 16.06 6.55
N GLY A 216 -28.44 16.18 7.81
CA GLY A 216 -29.83 16.34 8.23
C GLY A 216 -30.44 15.10 8.88
N ASN A 217 -30.45 15.07 10.21
CA ASN A 217 -31.67 15.15 11.02
C ASN A 217 -31.28 15.61 12.43
#